data_AF-A0A5E7EXV3-F1
#
_entry.id   AF-A0A5E7EXV3-F1
#
_cell.length_a   1.000
_cell.length_b   1.000
_cell.length_c   1.000
_cell.angle_alpha   90.00
_cell.angle_beta   90.00
_cell.angle_gamma   90.00
#
_symmetry.space_group_name_H-M   'P 1'
#
loop_
_entity.id
_entity.type
_entity.pdbx_description
1 polymer ?
#
loop_
_entity_poly.entity_id
_entity_poly.type
_entity_poly.pdbx_seq_one_letter_code
_entity_poly.pdbx_strand_id
1 'polypeptide(L)'
;MNGTRVSYPTTACLNLALERNKQLFSEAHNLSCAALDLLDRPYMDAHVFMQYQERRQHADLKYHEAIEHLRSIMTEYDAPPSSTELR
;
A
#
# COMPACT_ATOMS: atom_id res chain seq x y z
N MET A 1 -29.39 -3.70 30.53
CA MET A 1 -28.95 -2.60 29.63
C MET A 1 -27.46 -2.45 29.76
N ASN A 2 -26.66 -3.02 28.86
CA ASN A 2 -25.24 -2.70 28.71
C ASN A 2 -25.01 -2.57 27.21
N GLY A 3 -25.27 -1.38 26.69
CA GLY A 3 -24.93 -1.03 25.32
C GLY A 3 -23.42 -1.02 25.22
N THR A 4 -22.86 -2.09 24.67
CA THR A 4 -21.48 -2.15 24.19
C THR A 4 -21.26 -0.89 23.37
N ARG A 5 -20.47 0.05 23.89
CA ARG A 5 -19.92 1.14 23.10
C ARG A 5 -19.00 0.48 22.09
N VAL A 6 -19.56 0.11 20.94
CA VAL A 6 -18.78 -0.28 19.76
C VAL A 6 -17.82 0.88 19.52
N SER A 7 -16.54 0.58 19.50
CA SER A 7 -15.48 1.57 19.26
C SER A 7 -15.56 2.05 17.81
N TYR A 8 -16.47 2.98 17.52
CA TYR A 8 -16.62 3.61 16.21
C TYR A 8 -15.34 4.33 15.70
N PRO A 9 -14.50 4.98 16.56
CA PRO A 9 -13.29 5.65 16.09
C PRO A 9 -12.25 4.69 15.47
N THR A 10 -12.09 3.49 16.05
CA THR A 10 -11.11 2.48 15.60
C THR A 10 -11.39 2.03 14.17
N THR A 11 -12.67 1.91 13.78
CA THR A 11 -13.05 1.53 12.42
C THR A 11 -12.80 2.62 11.38
N ALA A 12 -13.00 3.90 11.73
CA ALA A 12 -12.77 5.01 10.81
C ALA A 12 -11.27 5.21 10.51
N CYS A 13 -10.43 5.13 11.55
CA CYS A 13 -8.98 5.17 11.40
C CYS A 13 -8.44 4.00 10.58
N LEU A 14 -8.93 2.78 10.84
CA LEU A 14 -8.57 1.59 10.07
C LEU A 14 -8.94 1.75 8.59
N ASN A 15 -10.17 2.20 8.30
CA ASN A 15 -10.62 2.41 6.93
C ASN A 15 -9.76 3.46 6.21
N LEU A 16 -9.41 4.56 6.87
CA LEU A 16 -8.53 5.58 6.30
C LEU A 16 -7.13 5.01 5.99
N ALA A 17 -6.56 4.23 6.91
CA ALA A 17 -5.25 3.61 6.71
C ALA A 17 -5.28 2.60 5.54
N LEU A 18 -6.34 1.80 5.42
CA LEU A 18 -6.53 0.86 4.32
C LEU A 18 -6.75 1.57 2.98
N GLU A 19 -7.51 2.68 2.93
CA GLU A 19 -7.65 3.49 1.72
C GLU A 19 -6.30 4.09 1.30
N ARG A 20 -5.49 4.54 2.25
CA ARG A 20 -4.13 5.01 1.94
C ARG A 20 -3.24 3.88 1.41
N ASN A 21 -3.36 2.68 1.96
CA ASN A 21 -2.66 1.49 1.45
C ASN A 21 -3.05 1.16 0.00
N LYS A 22 -4.35 1.21 -0.30
CA LYS A 22 -4.88 1.01 -1.66
C LYS A 22 -4.35 2.04 -2.66
N GLN A 23 -4.19 3.29 -2.24
CA GLN A 23 -3.58 4.34 -3.07
C GLN A 23 -2.12 4.00 -3.40
N LEU A 24 -1.31 3.57 -2.42
CA LEU A 24 0.08 3.15 -2.66
C LEU A 24 0.18 1.99 -3.65
N PHE A 25 -0.68 0.98 -3.50
CA PHE A 25 -0.77 -0.12 -4.47
C PHE A 25 -1.16 0.37 -5.87
N SER A 26 -2.10 1.31 -5.96
CA SER A 26 -2.53 1.88 -7.25
C SER A 26 -1.40 2.67 -7.92
N GLU A 27 -0.63 3.45 -7.16
CA GLU A 27 0.56 4.15 -7.65
C GLU A 27 1.62 3.17 -8.19
N ALA A 28 1.92 2.11 -7.43
CA ALA A 28 2.86 1.07 -7.85
C ALA A 28 2.40 0.32 -9.12
N HIS A 29 1.10 0.04 -9.21
CA HIS A 29 0.48 -0.60 -10.37
C HIS A 29 0.57 0.28 -11.61
N ASN A 30 0.22 1.56 -11.50
CA ASN A 30 0.31 2.50 -12.60
C ASN A 30 1.75 2.64 -13.13
N LEU A 31 2.75 2.69 -12.25
CA LEU A 31 4.16 2.68 -12.64
C LEU A 31 4.55 1.39 -13.38
N SER A 32 4.02 0.24 -12.93
CA SER A 32 4.27 -1.05 -13.58
C SER A 32 3.66 -1.11 -14.99
N CYS A 33 2.41 -0.69 -15.15
CA CYS A 33 1.76 -0.59 -16.45
C CYS A 33 2.52 0.35 -17.37
N ALA A 34 2.87 1.55 -16.89
CA ALA A 34 3.65 2.51 -17.68
C ALA A 34 5.04 2.00 -18.06
N ALA A 35 5.65 1.13 -17.25
CA ALA A 35 6.89 0.44 -17.60
C ALA A 35 6.64 -0.56 -18.74
N LEU A 36 5.60 -1.39 -18.63
CA LEU A 36 5.26 -2.39 -19.64
C LEU A 36 4.91 -1.76 -20.99
N ASP A 37 4.22 -0.61 -20.99
CA ASP A 37 3.91 0.17 -22.21
C ASP A 37 5.17 0.60 -22.98
N LEU A 38 6.35 0.64 -22.34
CA LEU A 38 7.62 0.90 -23.02
C LEU A 38 8.11 -0.31 -23.80
N LEU A 39 7.84 -1.52 -23.31
CA LEU A 39 8.24 -2.78 -23.97
C LEU A 39 7.36 -3.09 -25.19
N ASP A 40 6.10 -2.65 -25.19
CA ASP A 40 5.16 -2.87 -26.30
C ASP A 40 5.45 -1.97 -27.52
N ARG A 41 6.46 -1.09 -27.45
CA ARG A 41 6.80 -0.19 -28.54
C ARG A 41 7.56 -0.91 -29.66
N PRO A 42 7.21 -0.69 -30.93
CA PRO A 42 7.83 -1.37 -32.07
C PRO A 42 9.32 -1.03 -32.31
N TYR A 43 9.86 -0.01 -31.62
CA TYR A 43 11.26 0.42 -31.70
C TYR A 43 11.93 0.43 -30.33
N MET A 44 11.82 -0.69 -29.60
CA MET A 44 12.53 -0.88 -28.34
C MET A 44 14.04 -0.90 -28.58
N ASP A 45 14.73 0.12 -28.07
CA ASP A 45 16.19 0.21 -28.06
C ASP A 45 16.75 0.13 -26.62
N ALA A 46 18.08 0.18 -26.48
CA ALA A 46 18.72 0.11 -25.17
C ALA A 46 18.30 1.26 -24.24
N HIS A 47 18.00 2.44 -24.77
CA HIS A 47 17.57 3.60 -23.98
C HIS A 47 16.13 3.45 -23.50
N VAL A 48 15.22 2.91 -24.33
CA VAL A 48 13.86 2.55 -23.93
C VAL A 48 13.88 1.43 -22.88
N PHE A 49 14.76 0.44 -23.03
CA PHE A 49 14.92 -0.62 -22.05
C PHE A 49 15.43 -0.11 -20.70
N MET A 50 16.40 0.82 -20.71
CA MET A 50 16.87 1.46 -19.48
C MET A 50 15.75 2.21 -18.75
N GLN A 51 14.91 2.96 -19.48
CA GLN A 51 13.73 3.62 -18.91
C GLN A 51 12.71 2.63 -18.34
N TYR A 52 12.52 1.49 -19.01
CA TYR A 52 11.69 0.40 -18.48
C TYR A 52 12.26 -0.10 -17.14
N GLN A 53 13.56 -0.36 -17.06
CA GLN A 53 14.20 -0.86 -15.85
C GLN A 53 14.05 0.13 -14.68
N GLU A 54 14.29 1.42 -14.92
CA GLU A 54 14.12 2.46 -13.89
C GLU A 54 12.67 2.53 -13.39
N ARG A 55 11.69 2.50 -14.29
CA ARG A 55 10.27 2.51 -13.92
C ARG A 55 9.87 1.26 -13.16
N ARG A 56 10.39 0.09 -13.55
CA ARG A 56 10.10 -1.16 -12.88
C ARG A 56 10.68 -1.18 -11.46
N GLN A 57 11.92 -0.72 -11.29
CA GLN A 57 12.55 -0.56 -9.97
C GLN A 57 11.75 0.40 -9.09
N HIS A 58 11.30 1.53 -9.65
CA HIS A 58 10.47 2.48 -8.89
C HIS A 58 9.12 1.86 -8.49
N ALA A 59 8.47 1.11 -9.38
CA ALA A 59 7.24 0.38 -9.04
C ALA A 59 7.47 -0.64 -7.91
N ASP A 60 8.59 -1.37 -7.94
CA ASP A 60 8.92 -2.36 -6.92
C ASP A 60 9.16 -1.71 -5.55
N LEU A 61 9.82 -0.55 -5.50
CA LEU A 61 9.94 0.25 -4.27
C LEU A 61 8.57 0.67 -3.72
N LYS A 62 7.65 1.08 -4.61
CA LYS A 62 6.30 1.48 -4.20
C LYS A 62 5.45 0.30 -3.73
N TYR A 63 5.59 -0.87 -4.35
CA TYR A 63 4.97 -2.08 -3.83
C TYR A 63 5.51 -2.45 -2.46
N HIS A 64 6.83 -2.33 -2.25
CA HIS A 64 7.43 -2.59 -0.95
C HIS A 64 6.87 -1.66 0.12
N GLU A 65 6.79 -0.34 -0.17
CA GLU A 65 6.17 0.66 0.72
C GLU A 65 4.72 0.27 1.07
N ALA A 66 3.91 -0.13 0.08
CA ALA A 66 2.53 -0.56 0.30
C ALA A 66 2.46 -1.83 1.18
N ILE A 67 3.34 -2.80 0.96
CA ILE A 67 3.37 -4.04 1.73
C ILE A 67 3.76 -3.76 3.20
N GLU A 68 4.80 -2.97 3.44
CA GLU A 68 5.19 -2.62 4.81
C GLU A 68 4.11 -1.80 5.52
N HIS A 69 3.44 -0.88 4.81
CA HIS A 69 2.32 -0.14 5.36
C HIS A 69 1.16 -1.08 5.77
N LEU A 70 0.81 -2.06 4.93
CA LEU A 70 -0.23 -3.03 5.26
C LEU A 70 0.16 -3.87 6.48
N ARG A 71 1.41 -4.33 6.57
CA ARG A 71 1.90 -5.07 7.75
C ARG A 71 1.83 -4.25 9.02
N SER A 72 2.14 -2.94 8.95
CA SER A 72 2.00 -2.04 10.09
C SER A 72 0.54 -1.91 10.54
N ILE A 73 -0.40 -1.80 9.60
CA ILE A 73 -1.84 -1.78 9.91
C ILE A 73 -2.26 -3.09 10.57
N MET A 74 -1.87 -4.24 10.01
CA MET A 74 -2.22 -5.54 10.59
C MET A 74 -1.64 -5.68 12.01
N THR A 75 -0.40 -5.26 12.23
CA THR A 75 0.24 -5.32 13.56
C THR A 75 -0.49 -4.46 14.60
N GLU A 76 -0.90 -3.25 14.23
CA GLU A 76 -1.59 -2.31 15.14
C GLU A 76 -3.00 -2.81 15.52
N TYR A 77 -3.72 -3.41 14.58
CA TYR A 77 -5.12 -3.79 14.77
C TYR A 77 -5.35 -5.28 15.10
N ASP A 78 -4.38 -6.16 14.86
CA ASP A 78 -4.39 -7.56 15.33
C ASP A 78 -3.85 -7.69 16.77
N ALA A 79 -3.24 -6.64 17.33
CA ALA A 79 -2.78 -6.64 18.70
C ALA A 79 -3.99 -6.71 19.67
N PRO A 80 -4.00 -7.64 20.65
CA PRO A 80 -5.01 -7.58 21.71
C PRO A 80 -4.90 -6.23 22.42
N PRO A 81 -6.02 -5.60 22.82
CA PRO A 81 -5.98 -4.31 23.49
C PRO A 81 -5.06 -4.44 24.71
N SER A 82 -3.94 -3.72 24.70
CA SER A 82 -3.03 -3.71 25.83
C SER A 82 -3.84 -3.30 27.07
N SER A 83 -3.69 -4.03 28.18
CA SER A 83 -4.43 -3.85 29.43
C SER A 83 -4.12 -2.52 30.16
N THR A 84 -3.79 -1.46 29.43
CA THR A 84 -3.27 -0.19 29.93
C THR A 84 -4.36 0.90 30.04
N GLU A 85 -5.63 0.55 29.85
CA GLU A 85 -6.77 1.46 30.08
C GLU A 85 -7.70 0.99 31.23
N LEU A 86 -7.14 0.34 32.25
CA LEU A 86 -7.82 0.13 33.53
C LEU A 86 -6.96 0.74 34.64
N ARG A 87 -7.03 2.07 34.79
CA ARG A 87 -6.61 2.73 36.03
C ARG A 87 -7.54 3.88 36.39
#